data_AF-A0A3C0GIG4-F1
#
_entry.id   AF-A0A3C0GIG4-F1
#
_cell.length_a   1.000
_cell.length_b   1.000
_cell.length_c   1.000
_cell.angle_alpha   90.00
_cell.angle_beta   90.00
_cell.angle_gamma   90.00
#
_symmetry.space_group_name_H-M   'P 1'
#
loop_
_entity.id
_entity.type
_entity.pdbx_description
1 polymer ?
#
loop_
_entity_poly.entity_id
_entity_poly.type
_entity_poly.pdbx_seq_one_letter_code
_entity_poly.pdbx_strand_id
1 'polypeptide(L)' 'MDNVVEFPRKKKAEEIAEKLTTSLLLEANRLGLDTKNQDFVFDMAWTMKFIKAAVDNQCNIANDLCRLTRAQGLDES' A
#
# COMPACT_ATOMS: atom_id res chain seq x y z
N MET A 1 -12.07 27.93 -9.89
CA MET A 1 -10.99 26.93 -10.06
C MET A 1 -10.35 26.79 -8.71
N ASP A 2 -10.68 25.70 -8.01
CA ASP A 2 -10.15 25.46 -6.67
C ASP A 2 -8.66 25.16 -6.77
N ASN A 3 -7.85 25.98 -6.09
CA ASN A 3 -6.42 25.75 -5.94
C ASN A 3 -6.21 24.52 -5.06
N VAL A 4 -6.20 23.34 -5.67
CA VAL A 4 -5.80 22.10 -5.00
C VAL A 4 -4.32 22.23 -4.68
N VAL A 5 -4.01 22.52 -3.42
CA VAL A 5 -2.65 22.42 -2.89
C VAL A 5 -2.31 20.93 -2.84
N GLU A 6 -1.72 20.42 -3.91
CA GLU A 6 -1.15 19.06 -3.96
C GLU A 6 -0.03 19.00 -2.92
N PHE A 7 -0.24 18.24 -1.84
CA PHE A 7 0.82 17.96 -0.87
C PHE A 7 1.87 17.06 -1.55
N PRO A 8 3.10 17.54 -1.83
CA PRO A 8 4.06 16.81 -2.67
C PRO A 8 4.44 15.44 -2.09
N ARG A 9 4.36 15.31 -0.76
CA ARG A 9 4.65 14.07 -0.03
C ARG A 9 3.59 12.98 -0.29
N LYS A 10 2.32 13.36 -0.38
CA LYS A 10 1.21 12.41 -0.58
C LYS A 10 1.25 11.82 -1.99
N LYS A 11 1.45 12.67 -3.00
CA LYS A 11 1.61 12.23 -4.39
C LYS A 11 2.80 11.28 -4.56
N LYS A 12 3.94 11.63 -3.97
CA LYS A 12 5.13 10.76 -3.99
C LYS A 12 4.88 9.41 -3.32
N ALA A 13 4.18 9.40 -2.18
CA ALA A 13 3.83 8.15 -1.49
C ALA A 13 2.89 7.28 -2.33
N GLU A 14 1.89 7.88 -2.98
CA GLU A 14 0.98 7.18 -3.89
C GLU A 14 1.72 6.56 -5.08
N GLU A 15 2.60 7.31 -5.74
CA GLU A 15 3.42 6.81 -6.84
C GLU A 15 4.34 5.65 -6.44
N ILE A 16 4.91 5.69 -5.23
CA ILE A 16 5.77 4.61 -4.71
C ILE A 16 4.92 3.36 -4.44
N ALA A 17 3.78 3.51 -3.77
CA ALA A 17 2.89 2.40 -3.46
C ALA A 17 2.34 1.70 -4.72
N GLU A 18 2.01 2.48 -5.75
CA GLU A 18 1.58 1.97 -7.05
C GLU A 18 2.69 1.18 -7.76
N LYS A 19 3.92 1.72 -7.79
CA LYS A 19 5.08 1.04 -8.38
C LYS A 19 5.38 -0.28 -7.67
N LEU A 20 5.40 -0.30 -6.34
CA LEU A 20 5.63 -1.51 -5.55
C LEU A 20 4.56 -2.57 -5.80
N THR A 21 3.29 -2.17 -5.81
CA THR A 21 2.18 -3.07 -6.10
C THR A 21 2.29 -3.66 -7.50
N THR A 22 2.58 -2.82 -8.50
CA THR A 22 2.72 -3.26 -9.89
C THR A 22 3.87 -4.25 -10.03
N SER A 23 5.03 -3.97 -9.43
CA SER A 23 6.17 -4.88 -9.42
C SER A 23 5.84 -6.23 -8.78
N LEU A 24 5.09 -6.24 -7.67
CA LEU A 24 4.64 -7.47 -7.02
C LEU A 24 3.70 -8.29 -7.93
N LEU A 25 2.74 -7.65 -8.59
CA LEU A 25 1.83 -8.31 -9.52
C LEU A 25 2.57 -8.92 -10.72
N LEU A 26 3.53 -8.18 -11.28
CA LEU A 26 4.36 -8.65 -12.39
C LEU A 26 5.21 -9.85 -11.98
N GLU A 27 5.82 -9.81 -10.79
CA GLU A 27 6.62 -10.91 -10.27
C GLU A 27 5.75 -12.14 -9.95
N ALA A 28 4.58 -11.94 -9.35
CA ALA A 28 3.63 -13.02 -9.08
C ALA A 28 3.23 -13.73 -10.38
N ASN A 29 2.92 -12.96 -11.42
CA ASN A 29 2.59 -13.52 -12.73
C ASN A 29 3.79 -14.28 -13.34
N ARG A 30 5.00 -13.72 -13.23
CA ARG A 30 6.25 -14.36 -13.69
C ARG A 30 6.52 -15.70 -12.98
N LEU A 31 6.13 -15.81 -11.71
CA LEU A 31 6.23 -17.03 -10.91
C LEU A 31 5.11 -18.05 -11.17
N GLY A 32 4.18 -17.75 -12.10
CA GLY A 32 3.10 -18.66 -12.49
C GLY A 32 1.84 -18.58 -11.64
N LEU A 33 1.69 -17.56 -10.79
CA LEU A 33 0.43 -17.31 -10.09
C LEU A 33 -0.63 -16.79 -11.06
N ASP A 34 -1.86 -17.30 -10.93
CA ASP A 34 -3.00 -16.77 -11.69
C ASP A 34 -3.44 -15.43 -11.08
N THR A 35 -2.81 -14.35 -11.55
CA THR A 35 -3.10 -13.00 -11.08
C THR A 35 -4.47 -12.46 -11.49
N LYS A 36 -5.25 -13.23 -12.26
CA LYS A 36 -6.62 -12.90 -12.69
C LYS A 36 -7.67 -13.70 -11.93
N ASN A 37 -7.25 -14.70 -11.14
CA ASN A 37 -8.13 -15.44 -10.25
C ASN A 37 -8.80 -14.48 -9.25
N GLN A 38 -10.09 -14.69 -8.97
CA GLN A 38 -10.85 -13.79 -8.10
C GLN A 38 -10.35 -13.76 -6.67
N ASP A 39 -9.93 -14.90 -6.11
CA ASP A 39 -9.38 -15.00 -4.76
C ASP A 39 -8.04 -14.25 -4.69
N PHE A 40 -7.17 -14.45 -5.69
CA PHE A 40 -5.91 -13.71 -5.77
C PHE A 40 -6.14 -12.19 -5.84
N VAL A 41 -7.08 -11.73 -6.67
CA VAL A 41 -7.42 -10.29 -6.79
C VAL A 41 -7.94 -9.76 -5.45
N PHE A 42 -8.77 -10.54 -4.74
CA PHE A 42 -9.30 -10.15 -3.44
C PHE A 42 -8.20 -10.05 -2.38
N ASP A 43 -7.31 -11.04 -2.29
CA ASP A 43 -6.18 -11.04 -1.36
C ASP A 43 -5.18 -9.92 -1.67
N MET A 44 -4.95 -9.65 -2.96
CA MET A 44 -4.10 -8.55 -3.39
C MET A 44 -4.69 -7.18 -3.05
N ALA A 45 -6.01 -7.01 -3.04
CA ALA A 45 -6.64 -5.76 -2.63
C ALA A 45 -6.32 -5.41 -1.16
N TRP A 46 -6.23 -6.41 -0.29
CA TRP A 46 -5.77 -6.21 1.10
C TRP A 46 -4.28 -5.93 1.16
N THR A 47 -3.46 -6.69 0.43
CA THR A 47 -2.00 -6.52 0.36
C THR A 47 -1.62 -5.10 -0.08
N MET A 48 -2.31 -4.55 -1.08
CA MET A 48 -2.13 -3.17 -1.55
C MET A 48 -2.36 -2.13 -0.45
N LYS A 49 -3.32 -2.36 0.46
CA LYS A 49 -3.56 -1.46 1.60
C LYS A 49 -2.40 -1.48 2.59
N PHE A 50 -1.80 -2.65 2.83
CA PHE A 50 -0.61 -2.76 3.69
C PHE A 50 0.63 -2.12 3.05
N ILE A 51 0.84 -2.30 1.75
CA ILE A 51 1.92 -1.62 1.00
C ILE A 51 1.74 -0.11 1.12
N LYS A 52 0.53 0.40 0.89
CA LYS A 52 0.24 1.84 1.03
C LYS A 52 0.52 2.34 2.45
N ALA A 53 0.05 1.65 3.48
CA ALA A 53 0.29 2.05 4.87
C ALA A 53 1.78 2.05 5.23
N ALA A 54 2.56 1.09 4.73
CA ALA A 54 4.01 1.06 4.92
C ALA A 54 4.69 2.27 4.27
N VAL A 55 4.31 2.62 3.03
CA VAL A 55 4.84 3.78 2.31
C VAL A 55 4.41 5.09 2.96
N ASP A 56 3.14 5.20 3.38
CA ASP A 56 2.61 6.37 4.08
C ASP A 56 3.36 6.59 5.40
N ASN A 57 3.59 5.54 6.19
CA ASN A 57 4.41 5.60 7.41
C ASN A 57 5.83 6.12 7.12
N GLN A 58 6.49 5.57 6.11
CA GLN A 58 7.84 6.00 5.70
C GLN A 58 7.86 7.47 5.25
N CYS A 59 6.76 7.96 4.68
CA CYS A 59 6.60 9.34 4.23
C CYS A 59 6.07 10.29 5.33
N ASN A 60 5.92 9.81 6.57
CA ASN A 60 5.30 10.53 7.70
C ASN A 60 3.88 11.04 7.39
N ILE A 61 3.10 10.21 6.69
CA ILE A 61 1.69 10.45 6.38
C ILE A 61 0.85 9.60 7.34
N ALA A 62 -0.05 10.26 8.07
CA ALA A 62 -0.97 9.57 8.97
C ALA A 62 -1.88 8.62 8.18
N ASN A 63 -1.92 7.36 8.58
CA ASN A 63 -2.84 6.36 8.06
C ASN A 63 -3.45 5.56 9.23
N ASP A 64 -4.69 5.12 9.06
CA ASP A 64 -5.43 4.38 10.09
C ASP A 64 -4.88 2.98 10.36
N LEU A 65 -4.11 2.42 9.43
CA LEU A 65 -3.56 1.07 9.59
C LEU A 65 -2.56 1.02 10.75
N CYS A 66 -1.71 2.04 10.89
CA CYS A 66 -0.75 2.16 11.98
C CYS A 66 -1.46 2.22 13.36
N ARG A 67 -2.65 2.86 13.41
CA ARG A 67 -3.51 2.88 14.61
C ARG A 67 -4.11 1.50 14.90
N LEU A 68 -4.50 0.76 13.86
CA LEU A 68 -5.10 -0.57 14.00
C LEU A 68 -4.09 -1.67 14.34
N THR A 69 -2.85 -1.60 13.82
CA THR A 69 -1.79 -2.57 14.13
C THR A 69 -1.13 -2.32 15.49
N ARG A 70 -0.93 -1.06 15.90
CA ARG A 70 -0.46 -0.73 17.27
C ARG A 70 -1.48 -1.09 18.34
N ALA A 71 -2.78 -0.95 18.05
CA ALA A 71 -3.84 -1.38 18.95
C ALA A 71 -3.88 -2.91 19.19
N GLN A 72 -3.18 -3.71 18.36
CA GLN A 72 -3.02 -5.16 18.53
C GLN A 72 -1.72 -5.56 19.24
N GLY A 73 -0.97 -4.62 19.83
CA GLY A 73 0.15 -4.95 20.74
C GLY A 73 1.48 -5.29 20.06
N LEU A 74 1.74 -4.78 18.85
CA LEU A 74 3.06 -4.91 18.19
C LEU A 74 4.12 -3.91 18.71
N ASP A 75 3.86 -3.20 19.81
CA ASP A 75 4.88 -2.50 20.59
C ASP A 75 5.47 -3.47 21.64
N GLU A 76 6.24 -4.45 21.18
CA GLU A 76 7.23 -5.14 22.01
C GLU A 76 8.60 -4.96 21.36
N SER A 77 9.22 -3.80 21.59
CA SER A 77 10.66 -3.55 21.45
C SER A 77 11.04 -2.32 22.28
#